data_AF-A0A2U2HK77-F1
#
_entry.id   AF-A0A2U2HK77-F1
#
_cell.length_a   1.000
_cell.length_b   1.000
_cell.length_c   1.000
_cell.angle_alpha   90.00
_cell.angle_beta   90.00
_cell.angle_gamma   90.00
#
_symmetry.space_group_name_H-M   'P 1'
#
loop_
_entity.id
_entity.type
_entity.pdbx_description
1 polymer ?
#
loop_
_entity_poly.entity_id
_entity_poly.type
_entity_poly.pdbx_seq_one_letter_code
_entity_poly.pdbx_strand_id
1 'polypeptide(L)' 'MDEQVDEQAGEQPMPAARKASFGATLKAVFWSFFGIRKRSDYERDAANLNPVHVVIAALIGVALFIGVLVMLVRIAVAK' A
#
# COMPACT_ATOMS: atom_id res chain seq x y z
N MET A 1 -36.13 31.80 -21.26
CA MET A 1 -34.77 32.00 -21.78
C MET A 1 -34.21 33.23 -21.06
N ASP A 2 -33.38 33.14 -20.01
CA ASP A 2 -32.56 32.02 -19.54
C ASP A 2 -32.48 32.02 -18.01
N GLU A 3 -32.82 30.86 -17.47
CA GLU A 3 -32.69 30.42 -16.10
C GLU A 3 -31.24 29.93 -15.93
N GLN A 4 -30.34 30.86 -15.61
CA GLN A 4 -28.91 30.66 -15.46
C GLN A 4 -28.41 31.69 -14.45
N VAL A 5 -27.82 31.37 -13.30
CA VAL A 5 -27.24 30.10 -12.84
C VAL A 5 -27.36 30.11 -11.32
N ASP A 6 -27.87 29.01 -10.79
CA ASP A 6 -27.92 28.70 -9.37
C ASP A 6 -26.55 28.84 -8.69
N GLU A 7 -26.57 29.49 -7.53
CA GLU A 7 -26.14 28.89 -6.26
C GLU A 7 -25.10 27.76 -6.39
N GLN A 8 -23.83 28.15 -6.40
CA GLN A 8 -22.71 27.30 -6.01
C GLN A 8 -21.94 28.03 -4.91
N ALA A 9 -22.62 28.26 -3.78
CA ALA A 9 -21.95 28.42 -2.50
C ALA A 9 -21.01 27.22 -2.34
N GLY A 10 -19.71 27.49 -2.34
CA GLY A 10 -18.67 26.50 -2.12
C GLY A 10 -18.72 26.01 -0.68
N GLU A 11 -19.63 25.10 -0.36
CA GLU A 11 -19.51 24.23 0.79
C GLU A 11 -19.23 22.83 0.27
N GLN A 12 -17.94 22.57 -0.01
CA GLN A 12 -17.49 21.18 -0.03
C GLN A 12 -17.77 20.61 1.36
N PRO A 13 -18.64 19.58 1.51
CA PRO A 13 -18.77 18.93 2.79
C PRO A 13 -17.40 18.39 3.15
N MET A 14 -16.78 18.96 4.18
CA MET A 14 -15.53 18.48 4.74
C MET A 14 -15.67 16.96 4.85
N PRO A 15 -14.75 16.15 4.27
CA PRO A 15 -14.86 14.71 4.38
C PRO A 15 -14.88 14.39 5.86
N ALA A 16 -16.07 14.05 6.37
CA ALA A 16 -16.32 13.81 7.77
C ALA A 16 -15.20 12.89 8.25
N ALA A 17 -14.37 13.39 9.17
CA ALA A 17 -13.13 12.78 9.58
C ALA A 17 -13.35 11.29 9.80
N ARG A 18 -12.99 10.48 8.79
CA ARG A 18 -13.23 9.05 8.82
C ARG A 18 -12.29 8.57 9.90
N LYS A 19 -12.83 8.29 11.09
CA LYS A 19 -12.09 7.80 12.24
C LYS A 19 -11.13 6.76 11.71
N ALA A 20 -9.83 7.05 11.77
CA ALA A 20 -8.80 6.09 11.43
C ALA A 20 -9.05 4.90 12.34
N SER A 21 -9.67 3.86 11.79
CA SER A 21 -10.06 2.73 12.63
C SER A 21 -8.76 2.12 13.14
N PHE A 22 -8.65 1.93 14.44
CA PHE A 22 -7.47 1.32 15.05
C PHE A 22 -7.13 -0.02 14.39
N GLY A 23 -8.15 -0.75 13.92
CA GLY A 23 -7.99 -1.94 13.08
C GLY A 23 -7.37 -1.66 11.71
N ALA A 24 -7.66 -0.54 11.04
CA ALA A 24 -6.95 -0.14 9.82
C ALA A 24 -5.49 0.21 10.10
N THR A 25 -5.18 0.79 11.27
CA THR A 25 -3.80 1.02 11.70
C THR A 25 -3.07 -0.30 11.95
N LEU A 26 -3.66 -1.24 12.68
CA LEU A 26 -3.08 -2.57 12.89
C LEU A 26 -2.91 -3.33 11.58
N LYS A 27 -3.91 -3.29 10.70
CA LYS A 27 -3.86 -3.94 9.38
C LYS A 27 -2.80 -3.30 8.48
N ALA A 28 -2.66 -1.98 8.50
CA ALA A 28 -1.61 -1.27 7.78
C ALA A 28 -0.22 -1.63 8.34
N VAL A 29 -0.10 -1.70 9.67
CA VAL A 29 1.13 -2.11 10.35
C VAL A 29 1.49 -3.55 10.01
N PHE A 30 0.53 -4.46 10.03
CA PHE A 30 0.72 -5.87 9.66
C PHE A 30 1.12 -6.05 8.19
N TRP A 31 0.55 -5.24 7.29
CA TRP A 31 0.96 -5.18 5.88
C TRP A 31 2.37 -4.60 5.70
N SER A 32 2.78 -3.68 6.57
CA SER A 32 4.16 -3.19 6.64
C SER A 32 5.14 -4.27 7.14
N PHE A 33 4.71 -5.16 8.04
CA PHE A 33 5.56 -6.25 8.55
C PHE A 33 5.77 -7.40 7.54
N PHE A 34 4.75 -7.70 6.74
CA PHE A 34 4.85 -8.71 5.69
C PHE A 34 5.51 -8.20 4.41
N GLY A 35 5.75 -6.89 4.27
CA GLY A 35 6.58 -6.32 3.22
C GLY A 35 5.99 -6.37 1.81
N ILE A 36 4.71 -6.71 1.65
CA ILE A 36 4.08 -6.90 0.34
C ILE A 36 3.02 -5.82 0.17
N ARG A 37 3.37 -4.83 -0.64
CA ARG A 37 2.51 -3.88 -1.37
C ARG A 37 2.17 -2.55 -0.65
N LYS A 38 3.03 -1.57 -0.91
CA LYS A 38 2.58 -0.20 -1.21
C LYS A 38 2.83 0.09 -2.69
N ARG A 39 1.86 -0.29 -3.53
CA ARG A 39 1.77 0.07 -4.97
C ARG A 39 1.26 1.52 -5.13
N SER A 40 1.66 2.44 -4.25
CA SER A 40 1.06 3.78 -4.18
C SER A 40 1.80 4.83 -5.00
N ASP A 41 3.06 4.59 -5.35
CA ASP A 41 3.87 5.52 -6.16
C ASP A 41 4.09 5.01 -7.60
N TYR A 42 3.44 3.89 -7.91
CA TYR A 42 3.59 3.17 -9.18
C TYR A 42 3.00 3.90 -10.38
N GLU A 43 2.03 4.80 -10.19
CA GLU A 43 1.35 5.46 -11.33
C GLU A 43 2.12 6.67 -11.89
N ARG A 44 3.08 7.22 -11.14
CA ARG A 44 3.96 8.29 -11.66
C ARG A 44 5.21 7.74 -12.36
N ASP A 45 5.64 6.54 -12.00
CA ASP A 45 6.89 5.93 -12.48
C ASP A 45 6.66 4.80 -13.51
N ALA A 46 5.48 4.18 -13.58
CA ALA A 46 5.19 3.09 -14.52
C ALA A 46 5.08 3.51 -15.99
N ALA A 47 5.01 4.82 -16.29
CA ALA A 47 4.98 5.31 -17.67
C ALA A 47 6.37 5.35 -18.32
N ASN A 48 7.46 5.33 -17.53
CA ASN A 48 8.84 5.46 -18.04
C ASN A 48 9.83 4.41 -17.52
N LEU A 49 9.49 3.55 -16.56
CA LEU A 49 10.41 2.56 -15.98
C LEU A 49 10.12 1.13 -16.44
N ASN A 50 11.17 0.51 -16.99
CA ASN A 50 11.18 -0.79 -17.64
C ASN A 50 10.65 -1.91 -16.70
N PRO A 51 9.72 -2.77 -17.16
CA PRO A 51 9.06 -3.82 -16.36
C PRO A 51 10.03 -4.77 -15.62
N VAL A 52 11.29 -4.83 -16.08
CA VAL A 52 12.39 -5.57 -15.44
C VAL A 52 12.59 -5.19 -13.97
N HIS A 53 12.47 -3.90 -13.61
CA HIS A 53 12.73 -3.44 -12.24
C HIS A 53 11.73 -4.04 -11.24
N VAL A 54 10.50 -4.23 -11.70
CA VAL A 54 9.38 -4.83 -10.96
C VAL A 54 9.65 -6.30 -10.67
N VAL A 55 10.17 -7.02 -11.66
CA VAL A 55 10.51 -8.44 -11.55
C VAL A 55 11.66 -8.64 -10.56
N ILE A 56 12.70 -7.80 -10.63
CA ILE A 56 13.83 -7.86 -9.69
C ILE A 56 13.37 -7.56 -8.26
N ALA A 57 12.56 -6.52 -8.05
CA ALA A 57 12.02 -6.19 -6.73
C ALA A 57 11.14 -7.32 -6.15
N ALA A 58 10.34 -7.96 -7.00
CA ALA A 58 9.52 -9.11 -6.60
C ALA A 58 10.39 -10.32 -6.20
N LEU A 59 11.43 -10.62 -6.97
CA LEU A 59 12.34 -11.73 -6.66
C LEU A 59 13.09 -11.51 -5.34
N ILE A 60 13.59 -10.30 -5.10
CA ILE A 60 14.28 -9.95 -3.86
C ILE A 60 13.32 -10.06 -2.66
N GLY A 61 12.09 -9.56 -2.79
CA GLY A 61 11.07 -9.67 -1.73
C GLY A 61 10.72 -11.13 -1.39
N VAL A 62 10.59 -11.98 -2.40
CA VAL A 62 10.33 -13.43 -2.21
C VAL A 62 11.52 -14.13 -1.55
N ALA A 63 12.74 -13.84 -1.99
CA ALA A 63 13.94 -14.43 -1.43
C ALA A 63 14.10 -14.08 0.06
N LEU A 64 13.87 -12.82 0.43
CA LEU A 64 13.91 -12.37 1.82
C LEU A 64 12.82 -13.05 2.66
N PHE A 65 11.59 -13.13 2.15
CA PHE A 65 10.48 -13.78 2.86
C PHE A 65 10.78 -15.25 3.16
N ILE A 66 11.25 -15.99 2.15
CA ILE A 66 11.62 -17.40 2.31
C ILE A 66 12.79 -17.55 3.28
N GLY A 67 13.81 -16.69 3.18
CA GLY A 67 14.94 -16.67 4.10
C GLY A 67 14.52 -16.55 5.56
N VAL A 68 13.60 -15.61 5.85
CA VAL A 68 13.05 -15.43 7.21
C VAL A 68 12.34 -16.70 7.69
N LEU A 69 11.48 -17.30 6.86
CA LEU A 69 10.76 -18.52 7.21
C LEU A 69 11.71 -19.68 7.49
N VAL A 70 12.72 -19.89 6.63
CA VAL A 70 13.72 -20.94 6.81
C VAL A 70 14.53 -20.73 8.10
N MET A 71 14.90 -19.48 8.40
CA MET A 71 15.59 -19.17 9.65
C MET A 71 14.74 -19.48 10.88
N LEU A 72 13.46 -19.10 10.87
CA LEU A 72 12.54 -19.44 11.96
C LEU A 72 12.40 -20.95 12.13
N VAL A 73 12.26 -21.70 11.02
CA VAL A 73 12.20 -23.16 11.04
C VAL A 73 13.48 -23.76 11.62
N ARG A 74 14.65 -23.29 11.17
CA ARG A 74 15.94 -23.77 11.71
C ARG A 74 16.06 -23.54 13.20
N ILE A 75 15.66 -22.36 13.69
CA ILE A 75 15.66 -22.07 15.13
C ILE A 75 14.69 -23.01 15.87
N ALA A 76 13.53 -23.30 15.29
CA ALA A 76 12.53 -24.17 15.90
C ALA A 76 12.96 -25.64 15.97
N VAL A 77 13.66 -26.16 14.95
CA VAL A 77 14.11 -27.57 14.89
C VAL A 77 15.51 -27.80 15.49
N ALA A 78 16.32 -26.74 15.61
CA ALA A 78 17.61 -26.81 16.32
C ALA A 78 17.44 -26.77 17.85
N LYS A 79 16.21 -26.63 18.32
CA LYS A 79 15.80 -26.75 19.72
C LYS A 79 15.23 -28.14 19.95
#